data_AF-A0A7J8R7Y5-F1
#
_entry.id   AF-A0A7J8R7Y5-F1
#
_cell.length_a   1.000
_cell.length_b   1.000
_cell.length_c   1.000
_cell.angle_alpha   90.00
_cell.angle_beta   90.00
_cell.angle_gamma   90.00
#
_symmetry.space_group_name_H-M   'P 1'
#
loop_
_entity.id
_entity.type
_entity.pdbx_description
1 polymer ?
#
loop_
_entity_poly.entity_id
_entity_poly.type
_entity_poly.pdbx_seq_one_letter_code
_entity_poly.pdbx_strand_id
1 'polypeptide(L)'
;MLVENLGFTSSMPPFAESQGENILNGVNYASGAAGIRDETGKHLGDRISLNKQILNHKIIILRLRRLMRNNTETNLLLNRCIYSIQIGSNDYINNYFKPEFYGTSRLFNQMQYATSLGHQLSNQLKVIDTSSVSIKML
;
A
#
# COMPACT_ATOMS: atom_id res chain seq x y z
N MET A 1 -14.83 -7.90 -8.37
CA MET A 1 -14.29 -9.27 -8.49
C MET A 1 -13.70 -9.83 -7.19
N LEU A 2 -12.62 -9.30 -6.58
CA LEU A 2 -12.08 -9.91 -5.34
C LEU A 2 -12.87 -9.54 -4.07
N VAL A 3 -13.28 -8.27 -3.97
CA VAL A 3 -14.02 -7.71 -2.82
C VAL A 3 -15.45 -8.29 -2.75
N GLU A 4 -16.15 -8.42 -3.88
CA GLU A 4 -17.48 -9.04 -3.97
C GLU A 4 -17.46 -10.52 -3.56
N ASN A 5 -16.42 -11.26 -3.96
CA ASN A 5 -16.28 -12.68 -3.60
C ASN A 5 -16.01 -12.90 -2.10
N LEU A 6 -15.54 -11.86 -1.39
CA LEU A 6 -15.34 -11.86 0.06
C LEU A 6 -16.58 -11.35 0.82
N GLY A 7 -17.70 -11.12 0.14
CA GLY A 7 -18.97 -10.70 0.73
C GLY A 7 -19.08 -9.20 1.01
N PHE A 8 -18.12 -8.39 0.55
CA PHE A 8 -18.23 -6.93 0.65
C PHE A 8 -19.20 -6.41 -0.42
N THR A 9 -20.20 -5.66 0.04
CA THR A 9 -21.30 -5.14 -0.79
C THR A 9 -21.04 -3.73 -1.33
N SER A 10 -19.95 -3.10 -0.93
CA SER A 10 -19.58 -1.73 -1.34
C SER A 10 -18.09 -1.62 -1.65
N SER A 11 -17.77 -0.69 -2.56
CA SER A 11 -16.38 -0.34 -2.85
C SER A 11 -15.75 0.37 -1.65
N MET A 12 -14.52 0.02 -1.30
CA MET A 12 -13.79 0.75 -0.27
C MET A 12 -13.54 2.20 -0.72
N PRO A 13 -13.86 3.20 0.11
CA PRO A 13 -13.60 4.60 -0.23
C PRO A 13 -12.10 4.85 -0.39
N PRO A 14 -11.69 5.78 -1.27
CA PRO A 14 -10.30 6.23 -1.32
C PRO A 14 -9.93 6.89 0.01
N PHE A 15 -8.66 6.81 0.41
CA PHE A 15 -8.16 7.41 1.67
C PHE A 15 -8.61 8.86 1.91
N ALA A 16 -8.71 9.67 0.85
CA ALA A 16 -9.13 11.06 0.93
C ALA A 16 -10.57 11.22 1.48
N GLU A 17 -11.43 10.25 1.23
CA GLU A 17 -12.84 10.24 1.64
C GLU A 17 -13.09 9.36 2.89
N SER A 18 -12.07 8.62 3.35
CA SER A 18 -12.17 7.75 4.52
C SER A 18 -12.13 8.55 5.84
N GLN A 19 -13.31 8.95 6.31
CA GLN A 19 -13.52 9.71 7.55
C GLN A 19 -14.65 9.10 8.39
N GLY A 20 -14.61 9.36 9.70
CA GLY A 20 -15.65 8.89 10.63
C GLY A 20 -15.88 7.38 10.54
N GLU A 21 -17.14 6.96 10.60
CA GLU A 21 -17.55 5.55 10.53
C GLU A 21 -17.30 4.91 9.16
N ASN A 22 -17.16 5.69 8.07
CA ASN A 22 -16.88 5.14 6.75
C ASN A 22 -15.54 4.38 6.69
N ILE A 23 -14.63 4.64 7.64
CA ILE A 23 -13.36 3.91 7.77
C ILE A 23 -13.61 2.42 8.06
N LEU A 24 -14.71 2.08 8.74
CA LEU A 24 -15.05 0.70 9.10
C LEU A 24 -15.45 -0.16 7.90
N ASN A 25 -15.74 0.46 6.75
CA ASN A 25 -16.03 -0.21 5.48
C ASN A 25 -14.75 -0.60 4.70
N GLY A 26 -13.57 -0.33 5.26
CA GLY A 26 -12.29 -0.49 4.59
C GLY A 26 -11.81 0.80 3.93
N VAL A 27 -10.56 0.77 3.42
CA VAL A 27 -9.91 1.95 2.84
C VAL A 27 -9.05 1.54 1.65
N ASN A 28 -9.23 2.24 0.53
CA ASN A 28 -8.39 2.09 -0.64
C ASN A 28 -7.26 3.14 -0.63
N TYR A 29 -6.02 2.68 -0.50
CA TYR A 29 -4.82 3.51 -0.54
C TYR A 29 -4.14 3.54 -1.92
N ALA A 30 -4.61 2.72 -2.87
CA ALA A 30 -3.94 2.53 -4.14
C ALA A 30 -3.88 3.84 -4.93
N SER A 31 -2.76 4.04 -5.62
CA SER A 31 -2.54 5.17 -6.51
C SER A 31 -1.99 4.66 -7.83
N GLY A 32 -2.56 5.18 -8.93
CA GLY A 32 -2.01 4.96 -10.27
C GLY A 32 -0.53 5.35 -10.34
N ALA A 33 0.20 4.68 -11.24
CA ALA A 33 1.64 4.85 -11.48
C ALA A 33 2.59 4.60 -10.29
N ALA A 34 2.08 4.34 -9.08
CA ALA A 34 2.91 4.08 -7.91
C ALA A 34 3.69 2.77 -8.04
N GLY A 35 4.92 2.78 -7.53
CA GLY A 35 5.77 1.60 -7.36
C GLY A 35 6.19 1.38 -5.91
N ILE A 36 6.97 0.32 -5.72
CA ILE A 36 7.70 0.00 -4.49
C ILE A 36 8.69 1.12 -4.18
N ARG A 37 9.39 1.62 -5.22
CA ARG A 37 10.32 2.74 -5.10
C ARG A 37 9.57 4.07 -5.15
N ASP A 38 10.02 5.03 -4.33
CA ASP A 38 9.31 6.28 -4.16
C ASP A 38 9.30 7.13 -5.43
N GLU A 39 10.33 7.06 -6.28
CA GLU A 39 10.48 7.83 -7.51
C GLU A 39 9.71 7.28 -8.71
N THR A 40 9.30 6.02 -8.66
CA THR A 40 8.60 5.32 -9.74
C THR A 40 7.35 6.10 -10.17
N GLY A 41 7.16 6.24 -11.48
CA GLY A 41 5.99 6.89 -12.07
C GLY A 41 5.90 8.42 -11.90
N LYS A 42 6.87 9.07 -11.23
CA LYS A 42 6.89 10.53 -11.03
C LYS A 42 6.79 11.34 -12.34
N HIS A 43 7.35 10.84 -13.44
CA HIS A 43 7.28 11.51 -14.74
C HIS A 43 5.86 11.56 -15.35
N LEU A 44 4.91 10.78 -14.81
CA LEU A 44 3.50 10.77 -15.23
C LEU A 44 2.63 11.74 -14.41
N GLY A 45 3.24 12.50 -13.49
CA GLY A 45 2.55 13.44 -12.61
C GLY A 45 2.59 13.01 -11.14
N ASP A 46 1.66 13.55 -10.36
CA ASP A 46 1.54 13.26 -8.94
C ASP A 46 0.95 11.87 -8.68
N ARG A 47 1.44 11.27 -7.60
CA ARG A 47 1.14 9.89 -7.17
C ARG A 47 1.47 9.69 -5.71
N ILE A 48 0.68 8.85 -5.05
CA ILE A 48 0.93 8.42 -3.68
C ILE A 48 1.80 7.16 -3.74
N SER A 49 3.10 7.31 -3.49
CA SER A 49 4.05 6.18 -3.46
C SER A 49 3.69 5.18 -2.35
N LEU A 50 4.18 3.94 -2.44
CA LEU A 50 3.87 2.92 -1.43
C LEU A 50 4.22 3.36 0.00
N ASN A 51 5.34 4.08 0.21
CA ASN A 51 5.66 4.64 1.53
C ASN A 51 4.60 5.64 2.02
N LYS A 52 4.06 6.48 1.13
CA LYS A 52 2.96 7.39 1.47
C LYS A 52 1.64 6.65 1.70
N GLN A 53 1.37 5.56 0.95
CA GLN A 53 0.20 4.70 1.19
C GLN A 53 0.27 4.05 2.58
N ILE A 54 1.45 3.57 2.99
CA ILE A 54 1.71 3.03 4.34
C ILE A 54 1.53 4.11 5.41
N LEU A 55 1.99 5.34 5.16
CA LEU A 55 1.75 6.47 6.06
C LEU A 55 0.26 6.79 6.21
N ASN A 56 -0.49 6.80 5.10
CA ASN A 56 -1.94 6.99 5.10
C ASN A 56 -2.63 5.89 5.91
N HIS A 57 -2.16 4.65 5.82
CA HIS A 57 -2.67 3.56 6.64
C HIS A 57 -2.44 3.79 8.14
N LYS A 58 -1.25 4.26 8.54
CA LYS A 58 -0.98 4.63 9.95
C LYS A 58 -1.93 5.74 10.43
N ILE A 59 -2.24 6.72 9.57
CA ILE A 59 -3.23 7.76 9.88
C ILE A 59 -4.62 7.16 10.11
N ILE A 60 -5.04 6.19 9.29
CA ILE A 60 -6.31 5.47 9.47
C ILE A 60 -6.36 4.73 10.80
N ILE A 61 -5.29 4.05 11.20
CA ILE A 61 -5.22 3.38 12.51
C ILE A 61 -5.40 4.39 13.66
N LEU A 62 -4.76 5.55 13.59
CA LEU A 62 -4.94 6.60 14.59
C LEU A 62 -6.38 7.13 14.62
N ARG A 63 -7.02 7.29 13.44
CA ARG A 63 -8.43 7.69 13.34
C ARG A 63 -9.35 6.64 13.94
N LEU A 64 -9.11 5.35 13.69
CA LEU A 64 -9.88 4.24 14.26
C LEU A 64 -9.78 4.21 15.79
N ARG A 65 -8.56 4.30 16.34
CA ARG A 65 -8.37 4.35 17.80
C ARG A 65 -9.15 5.49 18.44
N ARG A 66 -9.18 6.66 17.79
CA ARG A 66 -9.95 7.82 18.26
C ARG A 66 -11.46 7.61 18.14
N LEU A 67 -11.91 7.02 17.03
CA LEU A 67 -13.33 6.75 16.77
C LEU A 67 -13.90 5.74 17.78
N MET A 68 -13.20 4.63 17.98
CA MET A 68 -13.66 3.54 18.85
C MET A 68 -13.45 3.84 20.34
N ARG A 69 -12.50 4.73 20.69
CA ARG A 69 -12.12 5.05 22.08
C ARG A 69 -11.72 3.81 22.92
N ASN A 70 -11.41 2.69 22.25
CA ASN A 70 -11.07 1.42 22.84
C ASN A 70 -9.95 0.76 22.03
N ASN A 71 -8.73 0.80 22.56
CA ASN A 71 -7.56 0.26 21.88
C ASN A 71 -7.63 -1.27 21.73
N THR A 72 -8.25 -1.97 22.68
CA THR A 72 -8.38 -3.44 22.64
C THR A 72 -9.28 -3.86 21.48
N GLU A 73 -10.45 -3.25 21.36
CA GLU A 73 -11.37 -3.52 20.23
C GLU A 73 -10.79 -3.08 18.90
N THR A 74 -10.07 -1.96 18.87
CA THR A 74 -9.38 -1.50 17.64
C THR A 74 -8.35 -2.54 17.20
N ASN A 75 -7.54 -3.09 18.11
CA ASN A 75 -6.57 -4.12 17.78
C ASN A 75 -7.25 -5.43 17.33
N LEU A 76 -8.37 -5.82 17.96
CA LEU A 76 -9.16 -6.97 17.52
C LEU A 76 -9.70 -6.80 16.10
N LEU A 77 -10.16 -5.60 15.75
CA LEU A 77 -10.60 -5.26 14.39
C LEU A 77 -9.43 -5.37 13.42
N LEU A 78 -8.30 -4.73 13.72
CA LEU A 78 -7.11 -4.74 12.85
C LEU A 78 -6.57 -6.15 12.63
N ASN A 79 -6.62 -7.01 13.64
CA ASN A 79 -6.21 -8.42 13.53
C ASN A 79 -7.11 -9.26 12.62
N ARG A 80 -8.30 -8.77 12.27
CA ARG A 80 -9.24 -9.40 11.34
C ARG A 80 -9.23 -8.76 9.95
N CYS A 81 -8.51 -7.65 9.78
CA CYS A 81 -8.40 -7.00 8.48
C CYS A 81 -7.63 -7.87 7.48
N ILE A 82 -8.05 -7.79 6.21
CA ILE A 82 -7.34 -8.40 5.09
C ILE A 82 -6.65 -7.28 4.31
N TYR A 83 -5.36 -7.45 4.05
CA TYR A 83 -4.57 -6.54 3.24
C TYR A 83 -4.38 -7.13 1.84
N SER A 84 -4.83 -6.40 0.82
CA SER A 84 -4.56 -6.72 -0.58
C SER A 84 -3.61 -5.68 -1.15
N ILE A 85 -2.48 -6.13 -1.70
CA ILE A 85 -1.41 -5.25 -2.19
C ILE A 85 -1.05 -5.68 -3.62
N GLN A 86 -1.16 -4.74 -4.55
CA GLN A 86 -0.75 -4.91 -5.93
C GLN A 86 0.22 -3.79 -6.30
N ILE A 87 1.51 -4.12 -6.39
CA ILE A 87 2.59 -3.16 -6.61
C ILE A 87 3.78 -3.84 -7.30
N GLY A 88 4.68 -3.07 -7.92
CA GLY A 88 5.91 -3.60 -8.53
C GLY A 88 5.97 -3.50 -10.05
N SER A 89 4.84 -3.62 -10.75
CA SER A 89 4.80 -3.54 -12.22
C SER A 89 5.29 -2.18 -12.73
N ASN A 90 4.86 -1.09 -12.09
CA ASN A 90 5.30 0.26 -12.41
C ASN A 90 6.81 0.47 -12.21
N ASP A 91 7.44 -0.25 -11.27
CA ASP A 91 8.89 -0.16 -11.07
C ASP A 91 9.67 -0.66 -12.30
N TYR A 92 9.04 -1.46 -13.16
CA TYR A 92 9.60 -1.83 -14.46
C TYR A 92 9.17 -0.85 -15.56
N ILE A 93 7.86 -0.74 -15.82
CA ILE A 93 7.35 -0.02 -17.00
C ILE A 93 7.47 1.51 -16.89
N ASN A 94 7.47 2.03 -15.66
CA ASN A 94 7.47 3.46 -15.35
C ASN A 94 8.71 3.86 -14.53
N ASN A 95 9.77 3.04 -14.56
CA ASN A 95 11.07 3.34 -13.96
C ASN A 95 12.23 2.60 -14.67
N TYR A 96 12.40 1.28 -14.48
CA TYR A 96 13.57 0.55 -14.99
C TYR A 96 13.75 0.63 -16.51
N PHE A 97 12.65 0.44 -17.26
CA PHE A 97 12.62 0.54 -18.73
C PHE A 97 12.38 1.97 -19.24
N LYS A 98 12.64 2.98 -18.38
CA LYS A 98 12.50 4.41 -18.69
C LYS A 98 13.83 5.16 -18.49
N PRO A 99 14.89 4.80 -19.23
CA PRO A 99 16.23 5.41 -19.09
C PRO A 99 16.28 6.90 -19.45
N GLU A 100 15.25 7.43 -20.11
CA GLU A 100 15.08 8.86 -20.40
C GLU A 100 14.70 9.67 -19.14
N PHE A 101 14.11 9.03 -18.13
CA PHE A 101 13.67 9.68 -16.88
C PHE A 101 14.43 9.18 -15.64
N TYR A 102 14.97 7.96 -15.67
CA TYR A 102 15.57 7.31 -14.50
C TYR A 102 16.91 6.64 -14.82
N GLY A 103 17.85 6.73 -13.88
CA GLY A 103 19.15 6.06 -13.99
C GLY A 103 19.14 4.57 -13.61
N THR A 104 17.99 4.02 -13.23
CA THR A 104 17.88 2.70 -12.57
C THR A 104 18.49 1.55 -13.36
N SER A 105 18.22 1.46 -14.67
CA SER A 105 18.78 0.40 -15.54
C SER A 105 20.28 0.57 -15.82
N ARG A 106 20.87 1.72 -15.48
CA ARG A 106 22.33 1.93 -15.51
C ARG A 106 22.99 1.49 -14.20
N LEU A 107 22.23 1.47 -13.10
CA LEU A 107 22.72 1.12 -11.76
C LEU A 107 22.53 -0.37 -11.43
N PHE A 108 21.50 -0.99 -11.99
CA PHE A 108 21.14 -2.37 -11.72
C PHE A 108 20.93 -3.13 -13.02
N ASN A 109 21.40 -4.38 -13.06
CA ASN A 109 20.82 -5.35 -14.00
C ASN A 109 19.45 -5.83 -13.49
N GLN A 110 18.71 -6.58 -14.33
CA GLN A 110 17.34 -6.97 -14.02
C GLN A 110 17.23 -7.80 -12.73
N MET A 111 18.17 -8.72 -12.50
CA MET A 111 18.18 -9.57 -11.30
C MET A 111 18.46 -8.75 -10.05
N GLN A 112 19.48 -7.88 -10.08
CA GLN A 112 19.79 -6.99 -8.96
C GLN A 112 18.63 -6.05 -8.64
N TYR A 113 17.94 -5.56 -9.67
CA TYR A 113 16.77 -4.71 -9.48
C TYR A 113 15.61 -5.48 -8.83
N ALA A 114 15.29 -6.67 -9.32
CA ALA A 114 14.27 -7.54 -8.72
C ALA A 114 14.58 -7.85 -7.25
N THR A 115 15.83 -8.20 -6.93
CA THR A 115 16.28 -8.43 -5.55
C THR A 115 16.12 -7.16 -4.70
N SER A 116 16.55 -6.00 -5.21
CA SER A 116 16.39 -4.72 -4.50
C SER A 116 14.93 -4.38 -4.23
N LEU A 117 14.04 -4.60 -5.21
CA LEU A 117 12.60 -4.38 -5.04
C LEU A 117 12.01 -5.34 -4.00
N GLY A 118 12.39 -6.62 -4.03
CA GLY A 118 11.95 -7.60 -3.05
C GLY A 118 12.37 -7.25 -1.63
N HIS A 119 13.61 -6.81 -1.44
CA HIS A 119 14.11 -6.36 -0.13
C HIS A 119 13.36 -5.13 0.37
N GLN A 120 13.15 -4.13 -0.50
CA GLN A 120 12.45 -2.91 -0.14
C GLN A 120 10.98 -3.18 0.20
N LEU A 121 10.28 -3.98 -0.62
CA LEU A 121 8.89 -4.37 -0.37
C LEU A 121 8.78 -5.14 0.94
N SER A 122 9.67 -6.10 1.21
CA SER A 122 9.67 -6.83 2.48
C SER A 122 9.76 -5.89 3.69
N ASN A 123 10.64 -4.89 3.64
CA ASN A 123 10.77 -3.91 4.70
C ASN A 123 9.52 -3.04 4.85
N GLN A 124 8.93 -2.60 3.73
CA GLN A 124 7.67 -1.85 3.71
C GLN A 124 6.51 -2.65 4.31
N LEU A 125 6.39 -3.95 4.01
CA LEU A 125 5.36 -4.83 4.55
C LEU A 125 5.50 -5.07 6.06
N LYS A 126 6.73 -5.18 6.58
CA LYS A 126 6.97 -5.28 8.04
C LYS A 126 6.47 -4.05 8.81
N VAL A 127 6.48 -2.88 8.17
CA VAL A 127 5.92 -1.65 8.77
C VAL A 127 4.40 -1.71 8.88
N ILE A 128 3.73 -2.46 8.00
CA ILE A 128 2.28 -2.71 8.09
C ILE A 128 2.02 -3.73 9.21
N ASP A 129 2.78 -4.83 9.26
CA ASP A 129 2.63 -5.92 10.24
C ASP A 129 2.83 -5.47 11.69
N THR A 130 3.76 -4.54 11.94
CA THR A 130 3.94 -3.91 13.28
C THR A 130 2.74 -3.10 13.77
N SER A 131 1.69 -2.97 12.96
CA SER A 131 0.43 -2.33 13.33
C SER A 131 -0.74 -3.30 13.58
N SER A 132 -0.61 -4.60 13.23
CA SER A 132 -1.47 -5.77 13.59
C SER A 132 -1.47 -6.86 12.50
N VAL A 133 -0.88 -8.03 12.81
CA VAL A 133 -1.13 -9.42 12.32
C VAL A 133 -0.88 -9.81 10.83
N SER A 134 -0.03 -10.83 10.69
CA SER A 134 0.08 -11.94 9.72
C SER A 134 -0.52 -11.77 8.32
N ILE A 135 0.38 -11.57 7.35
CA ILE A 135 0.09 -11.70 5.92
C ILE A 135 -0.01 -13.19 5.56
N LYS A 136 -1.21 -13.69 5.21
CA LYS A 136 -1.33 -14.87 4.34
C LYS A 136 -1.22 -14.39 2.90
N MET A 137 -0.06 -14.59 2.28
CA MET A 137 0.06 -14.49 0.83
C MET A 137 -0.73 -15.65 0.21
N LEU A 138 -1.69 -15.33 -0.64
CA LEU A 138 -2.18 -16.23 -1.68
C LEU A 138 -1.25 -16.12 -2.89
#